data_AF-A0A0A2VU51-F1
#
_entry.id   AF-A0A0A2VU51-F1
#
_cell.length_a   1.000
_cell.length_b   1.000
_cell.length_c   1.000
_cell.angle_alpha   90.00
_cell.angle_beta   90.00
_cell.angle_gamma   90.00
#
_symmetry.space_group_name_H-M   'P 1'
#
loop_
_entity.id
_entity.type
_entity.pdbx_description
1 polymer ?
#
loop_
_entity_poly.entity_id
_entity_poly.type
_entity_poly.pdbx_seq_one_letter_code
_entity_poly.pdbx_strand_id
1 'polypeptide(L)'
;MANLFARPSAASDGAIEWYSELNGKPVPLAELSQVEAGRLEMLLKEKLAVIAELYAKLQSQGKLSADTLALLFTASTMPDRNNIWSVGGVPVITLWPVNRRTAQQAPEVVVIFDASGSMSLSMDVTPEELKRWSEQKPVANIEREPRRITLARSSANQIIDSLPKDMNISLIAAESCNRVTTTPPFPWAQRAALKASIDAIEPVGKTALAEALTKAGKMVDGVKRDAIILLITDGDETCGGDPCAVAQALKQAKPRLQINVVDIMNSGAGNCIASNTGGSVFTVNNTKEFSSMMNKALDEYIPEGCE
;
A
#
# COMPACT_ATOMS: atom_id res chain seq x y z
N MET A 1 -36.56 6.90 -0.44
CA MET A 1 -35.13 6.67 -0.74
C MET A 1 -34.74 7.17 -2.13
N ALA A 2 -35.68 7.32 -3.07
CA ALA A 2 -35.42 8.07 -4.31
C ALA A 2 -34.84 9.45 -3.99
N ASN A 3 -33.80 9.85 -4.73
CA ASN A 3 -33.18 11.17 -4.75
C ASN A 3 -32.15 11.52 -3.65
N LEU A 4 -31.69 10.53 -2.87
CA LEU A 4 -30.51 10.72 -2.00
C LEU A 4 -29.20 10.70 -2.79
N PHE A 5 -29.16 9.92 -3.87
CA PHE A 5 -27.96 9.69 -4.67
C PHE A 5 -28.13 10.32 -6.05
N ALA A 6 -27.15 11.13 -6.46
CA ALA A 6 -27.09 11.65 -7.81
C ALA A 6 -26.68 10.54 -8.79
N ARG A 7 -27.12 10.68 -10.05
CA ARG A 7 -26.70 9.80 -11.15
C ARG A 7 -25.50 10.45 -11.87
N PRO A 8 -24.38 9.74 -12.03
CA PRO A 8 -23.28 10.23 -12.85
C PRO A 8 -23.63 10.12 -14.33
N SER A 9 -23.12 11.05 -15.14
CA SER A 9 -23.13 10.99 -16.59
C SER A 9 -21.80 11.52 -17.12
N ALA A 10 -21.16 10.76 -18.01
CA ALA A 10 -19.94 11.21 -18.67
C ALA A 10 -20.30 12.28 -19.72
N ALA A 11 -19.70 13.46 -19.59
CA ALA A 11 -19.80 14.52 -20.57
C ALA A 11 -18.82 14.29 -21.73
N SER A 12 -19.04 14.97 -22.85
CA SER A 12 -18.24 14.82 -24.08
C SER A 12 -16.79 15.29 -23.93
N ASP A 13 -16.48 16.10 -22.92
CA ASP A 13 -15.15 16.61 -22.58
C ASP A 13 -14.41 15.70 -21.57
N GLY A 14 -15.01 14.59 -21.16
CA GLY A 14 -14.46 13.66 -20.17
C GLY A 14 -14.76 14.03 -18.72
N ALA A 15 -15.50 15.11 -18.46
CA ALA A 15 -15.98 15.41 -17.12
C ALA A 15 -17.10 14.44 -16.69
N ILE A 16 -17.23 14.23 -15.38
CA ILE A 16 -18.39 13.54 -14.80
C ILE A 16 -19.36 14.59 -14.27
N GLU A 17 -20.54 14.64 -14.89
CA GLU A 17 -21.66 15.47 -14.45
C GLU A 17 -22.57 14.66 -13.53
N TRP A 18 -23.12 15.30 -12.50
CA TRP A 18 -23.96 14.66 -11.51
C TRP A 18 -25.39 15.21 -11.57
N TYR A 19 -26.35 14.32 -11.78
CA TYR A 19 -27.76 14.68 -11.99
C TYR A 19 -28.63 14.20 -10.84
N SER A 20 -29.60 15.04 -10.43
CA SER A 20 -30.64 14.70 -9.46
C SER A 20 -32.00 15.07 -10.03
N GLU A 21 -33.03 14.29 -9.71
CA GLU A 21 -34.42 14.59 -10.08
C GLU A 21 -35.04 15.68 -9.18
N LEU A 22 -34.29 16.19 -8.19
CA LEU A 22 -34.75 17.24 -7.30
C LEU A 22 -34.70 18.61 -7.96
N ASN A 23 -35.73 19.40 -7.69
CA ASN A 23 -35.79 20.80 -8.11
C ASN A 23 -35.04 21.69 -7.11
N GLY A 24 -34.25 22.61 -7.64
CA GLY A 24 -33.54 23.62 -6.86
C GLY A 24 -32.12 23.83 -7.35
N LYS A 25 -31.53 24.98 -7.02
CA LYS A 25 -30.11 25.21 -7.30
C LYS A 25 -29.26 24.31 -6.39
N PRO A 26 -28.34 23.50 -6.93
CA PRO A 26 -27.40 22.73 -6.12
C PRO A 26 -26.43 23.69 -5.40
N VAL A 27 -26.25 23.48 -4.10
CA VAL A 27 -25.29 24.23 -3.26
C VAL A 27 -24.42 23.22 -2.50
N PRO A 28 -23.08 23.29 -2.57
CA PRO A 28 -22.21 22.42 -1.80
C PRO A 28 -22.47 22.57 -0.30
N LEU A 29 -22.37 21.48 0.46
CA LEU A 29 -22.50 21.53 1.93
C LEU A 29 -21.52 22.53 2.57
N ALA A 30 -20.32 22.67 2.00
CA ALA A 30 -19.28 23.59 2.47
C ALA A 30 -19.64 25.07 2.31
N GLU A 31 -20.58 25.41 1.42
CA GLU A 31 -21.00 26.79 1.16
C GLU A 31 -22.26 27.20 1.94
N LEU A 32 -22.90 26.26 2.64
CA LEU A 32 -24.08 26.54 3.47
C LEU A 32 -23.68 27.20 4.80
N SER A 33 -24.61 27.95 5.39
CA SER A 33 -24.42 28.42 6.76
C SER A 33 -24.32 27.24 7.74
N GLN A 34 -23.68 27.44 8.89
CA GLN A 34 -23.50 26.38 9.88
C GLN A 34 -24.83 25.73 10.33
N VAL A 35 -25.90 26.53 10.41
CA VAL A 35 -27.24 26.06 10.79
C VAL A 35 -27.86 25.21 9.68
N GLU A 36 -27.77 25.67 8.43
CA GLU A 36 -28.30 24.93 7.27
C GLU A 36 -27.55 23.62 7.04
N ALA A 37 -26.21 23.66 7.12
CA ALA A 37 -25.36 22.48 7.02
C ALA A 37 -25.70 21.46 8.11
N GLY A 38 -25.85 21.89 9.37
CA GLY A 38 -26.21 21.01 10.49
C GLY A 38 -27.58 20.34 10.29
N ARG A 39 -28.58 21.09 9.80
CA ARG A 39 -29.90 20.54 9.46
C ARG A 39 -29.83 19.54 8.31
N LEU A 40 -29.07 19.86 7.26
CA LEU A 40 -28.91 18.98 6.10
C LEU A 40 -28.21 17.66 6.48
N GLU A 41 -27.17 17.74 7.30
CA GLU A 41 -26.45 16.57 7.82
C GLU A 41 -27.32 15.69 8.72
N MET A 42 -28.19 16.29 9.54
CA MET A 42 -29.14 15.54 10.36
C MET A 42 -30.13 14.75 9.49
N LEU A 43 -30.69 15.40 8.48
CA LEU A 43 -31.58 14.76 7.52
C LEU A 43 -30.85 13.67 6.71
N LEU A 44 -29.59 13.88 6.37
CA LEU A 44 -28.74 12.89 5.71
C LEU A 44 -28.53 11.66 6.60
N LYS A 45 -28.18 11.86 7.88
CA LYS A 45 -28.01 10.76 8.85
C LYS A 45 -29.28 9.93 9.01
N GLU A 46 -30.43 10.59 9.09
CA GLU A 46 -31.73 9.91 9.17
C GLU A 46 -31.98 9.02 7.94
N LYS A 47 -31.73 9.55 6.74
CA LYS A 47 -31.91 8.77 5.49
C LYS A 47 -30.93 7.59 5.39
N LEU A 48 -29.67 7.78 5.79
CA LEU A 48 -28.66 6.73 5.77
C LEU A 48 -28.97 5.62 6.79
N ALA A 49 -29.51 5.96 7.96
CA ALA A 49 -29.92 4.98 8.98
C ALA A 49 -30.97 4.00 8.43
N VAL A 50 -31.92 4.46 7.62
CA VAL A 50 -32.92 3.59 6.97
C VAL A 50 -32.26 2.58 6.02
N ILE A 51 -31.21 2.99 5.29
CA ILE A 51 -30.46 2.09 4.41
C ILE A 51 -29.65 1.10 5.24
N ALA A 52 -29.06 1.54 6.35
CA ALA A 52 -28.32 0.69 7.29
C ALA A 52 -29.20 -0.40 7.92
N GLU A 53 -30.45 -0.07 8.27
CA GLU A 53 -31.43 -1.05 8.76
C GLU A 53 -31.79 -2.07 7.68
N LEU A 54 -32.00 -1.62 6.44
CA LEU A 54 -32.24 -2.51 5.31
C LEU A 54 -31.05 -3.45 5.08
N TYR A 55 -29.82 -2.93 5.15
CA TYR A 55 -28.59 -3.71 5.10
C TYR A 55 -28.56 -4.80 6.19
N ALA A 56 -28.75 -4.43 7.46
CA ALA A 56 -28.73 -5.38 8.58
C ALA A 56 -29.78 -6.50 8.41
N LYS A 57 -30.98 -6.13 7.93
CA LYS A 57 -32.05 -7.08 7.64
C LYS A 57 -31.67 -8.05 6.51
N LEU A 58 -31.11 -7.55 5.41
CA LEU A 58 -30.75 -8.38 4.26
C LEU A 58 -29.53 -9.27 4.55
N GLN A 59 -28.56 -8.76 5.31
CA GLN A 59 -27.39 -9.51 5.77
C GLN A 59 -27.82 -10.72 6.61
N SER A 60 -28.71 -10.52 7.60
CA SER A 60 -29.19 -11.61 8.46
C SER A 60 -29.99 -12.69 7.74
N GLN A 61 -30.55 -12.37 6.57
CA GLN A 61 -31.30 -13.32 5.74
C GLN A 61 -30.41 -14.14 4.79
N GLY A 62 -29.15 -13.76 4.58
CA GLY A 62 -28.21 -14.49 3.72
C GLY A 62 -28.62 -14.57 2.23
N LYS A 63 -29.47 -13.65 1.75
CA LYS A 63 -30.06 -13.71 0.40
C LYS A 63 -29.29 -12.96 -0.70
N LEU A 64 -28.24 -12.24 -0.34
CA LEU A 64 -27.47 -11.39 -1.26
C LEU A 64 -26.03 -11.87 -1.37
N SER A 65 -25.39 -11.62 -2.52
CA SER A 65 -23.96 -11.84 -2.68
C SER A 65 -23.16 -10.91 -1.76
N ALA A 66 -21.91 -11.28 -1.49
CA ALA A 66 -21.00 -10.45 -0.70
C ALA A 66 -20.81 -9.06 -1.34
N ASP A 67 -20.76 -8.99 -2.67
CA ASP A 67 -20.58 -7.73 -3.41
C ASP A 67 -21.80 -6.81 -3.28
N THR A 68 -23.02 -7.36 -3.39
CA THR A 68 -24.23 -6.56 -3.20
C THR A 68 -24.37 -6.08 -1.74
N LEU A 69 -23.98 -6.91 -0.77
CA LEU A 69 -23.96 -6.49 0.64
C LEU A 69 -22.92 -5.39 0.89
N ALA A 70 -21.74 -5.48 0.27
CA ALA A 70 -20.71 -4.45 0.36
C ALA A 70 -21.19 -3.12 -0.24
N LEU A 71 -21.81 -3.15 -1.42
CA LEU A 71 -22.40 -1.96 -2.04
C LEU A 71 -23.49 -1.32 -1.16
N LEU A 72 -24.38 -2.14 -0.60
CA LEU A 72 -25.45 -1.65 0.26
C LEU A 72 -24.91 -1.09 1.59
N PHE A 73 -23.88 -1.73 2.15
CA PHE A 73 -23.17 -1.20 3.31
C PHE A 73 -22.57 0.17 2.97
N THR A 74 -21.82 0.29 1.89
CA THR A 74 -21.23 1.56 1.44
C THR A 74 -22.29 2.64 1.23
N ALA A 75 -23.42 2.29 0.62
CA ALA A 75 -24.55 3.21 0.42
C ALA A 75 -25.22 3.68 1.72
N SER A 76 -25.01 2.97 2.84
CA SER A 76 -25.52 3.35 4.15
C SER A 76 -24.56 4.20 4.99
N THR A 77 -23.33 4.43 4.52
CA THR A 77 -22.31 5.18 5.27
C THR A 77 -22.32 6.67 4.96
N MET A 78 -21.84 7.48 5.90
CA MET A 78 -21.68 8.92 5.72
C MET A 78 -20.53 9.19 4.72
N PRO A 79 -20.77 9.93 3.61
CA PRO A 79 -19.72 10.29 2.67
C PRO A 79 -18.87 11.45 3.20
N ASP A 80 -17.75 11.72 2.52
CA ASP A 80 -16.96 12.94 2.75
C ASP A 80 -17.81 14.19 2.47
N ARG A 81 -17.60 15.24 3.29
CA ARG A 81 -18.37 16.50 3.21
C ARG A 81 -18.36 17.15 1.83
N ASN A 82 -17.28 16.98 1.08
CA ASN A 82 -17.10 17.54 -0.27
C ASN A 82 -18.04 16.89 -1.31
N ASN A 83 -18.60 15.73 -0.99
CA ASN A 83 -19.49 14.98 -1.87
C ASN A 83 -20.98 15.14 -1.49
N ILE A 84 -21.28 16.08 -0.58
CA ILE A 84 -22.64 16.36 -0.10
C ILE A 84 -23.09 17.71 -0.64
N TRP A 85 -24.27 17.71 -1.26
CA TRP A 85 -24.90 18.87 -1.85
C TRP A 85 -26.31 19.05 -1.27
N SER A 86 -26.76 20.29 -1.18
CA SER A 86 -28.16 20.64 -0.95
C SER A 86 -28.81 20.94 -2.29
N VAL A 87 -29.89 20.21 -2.62
CA VAL A 87 -30.76 20.53 -3.75
C VAL A 87 -32.15 20.77 -3.21
N GLY A 88 -32.61 22.03 -3.20
CA GLY A 88 -33.91 22.39 -2.63
C GLY A 88 -34.02 22.10 -1.11
N GLY A 89 -32.90 22.11 -0.38
CA GLY A 89 -32.86 21.80 1.05
C GLY A 89 -32.83 20.31 1.39
N VAL A 90 -32.65 19.44 0.39
CA VAL A 90 -32.54 17.99 0.54
C VAL A 90 -31.09 17.55 0.27
N PRO A 91 -30.51 16.65 1.09
CA PRO A 91 -29.16 16.16 0.86
C PRO A 91 -29.11 15.27 -0.38
N VAL A 92 -28.13 15.52 -1.24
CA VAL A 92 -27.77 14.72 -2.40
C VAL A 92 -26.29 14.35 -2.29
N ILE A 93 -26.00 13.08 -2.46
CA ILE A 93 -24.65 12.53 -2.49
C ILE A 93 -24.24 12.40 -3.96
N THR A 94 -23.12 13.00 -4.33
CA THR A 94 -22.53 12.83 -5.67
C THR A 94 -21.61 11.61 -5.68
N LEU A 95 -20.56 11.62 -4.87
CA LEU A 95 -19.62 10.52 -4.79
C LEU A 95 -19.79 9.75 -3.46
N TRP A 96 -19.90 8.42 -3.53
CA TRP A 96 -19.77 7.59 -2.34
C TRP A 96 -18.35 7.66 -1.78
N PRO A 97 -18.13 7.32 -0.50
CA PRO A 97 -16.80 6.92 -0.09
C PRO A 97 -16.40 5.75 -1.00
N VAL A 98 -15.48 6.01 -1.94
CA VAL A 98 -14.82 4.96 -2.72
C VAL A 98 -14.36 3.95 -1.69
N ASN A 99 -14.82 2.69 -1.83
CA ASN A 99 -14.60 1.61 -0.88
C ASN A 99 -13.23 1.75 -0.22
N ARG A 100 -13.17 2.34 0.98
CA ARG A 100 -12.00 2.15 1.83
C ARG A 100 -12.10 0.69 2.18
N ARG A 101 -11.25 -0.12 1.53
CA ARG A 101 -11.09 -1.52 1.86
C ARG A 101 -11.16 -1.66 3.38
N THR A 102 -11.98 -2.60 3.86
CA THR A 102 -11.94 -2.94 5.27
C THR A 102 -10.49 -3.30 5.64
N ALA A 103 -10.11 -3.19 6.91
CA ALA A 103 -8.76 -3.56 7.35
C ALA A 103 -8.40 -5.02 6.99
N GLN A 104 -9.38 -5.89 6.71
CA GLN A 104 -9.20 -7.27 6.25
C GLN A 104 -9.11 -7.42 4.72
N GLN A 105 -9.55 -6.41 3.96
CA GLN A 105 -9.39 -6.32 2.50
C GLN A 105 -8.11 -5.56 2.11
N ALA A 106 -7.61 -4.67 2.97
CA ALA A 106 -6.34 -3.98 2.73
C ALA A 106 -5.20 -5.00 2.63
N PRO A 107 -4.30 -4.92 1.64
CA PRO A 107 -3.20 -5.87 1.53
C PRO A 107 -2.29 -5.86 2.76
N GLU A 108 -1.74 -7.03 3.10
CA GLU A 108 -0.72 -7.15 4.13
C GLU A 108 0.63 -6.75 3.54
N VAL A 109 1.33 -5.82 4.21
CA VAL A 109 2.61 -5.31 3.72
C VAL A 109 3.73 -5.75 4.65
N VAL A 110 4.78 -6.33 4.08
CA VAL A 110 6.04 -6.60 4.77
C VAL A 110 7.17 -5.92 3.99
N VAL A 111 7.94 -5.07 4.66
CA VAL A 111 9.18 -4.53 4.12
C VAL A 111 10.32 -5.41 4.61
N ILE A 112 11.06 -6.02 3.69
CA ILE A 112 12.34 -6.65 3.96
C ILE A 112 13.44 -5.65 3.62
N PHE A 113 14.25 -5.33 4.60
CA PHE A 113 15.33 -4.39 4.49
C PHE A 113 16.66 -5.14 4.64
N ASP A 114 17.46 -5.14 3.57
CA ASP A 114 18.83 -5.64 3.60
C ASP A 114 19.70 -4.73 4.46
N ALA A 115 20.32 -5.32 5.47
CA ALA A 115 21.20 -4.63 6.39
C ALA A 115 22.62 -5.20 6.33
N SER A 116 23.00 -5.82 5.21
CA SER A 116 24.33 -6.39 5.01
C SER A 116 25.44 -5.33 5.07
N GLY A 117 26.67 -5.76 5.35
CA GLY A 117 27.81 -4.85 5.44
C GLY A 117 28.10 -4.07 4.15
N SER A 118 27.72 -4.60 2.97
CA SER A 118 27.85 -3.86 1.71
C SER A 118 26.98 -2.61 1.67
N MET A 119 25.90 -2.54 2.45
CA MET A 119 25.05 -1.36 2.54
C MET A 119 25.78 -0.14 3.14
N SER A 120 26.90 -0.33 3.86
CA SER A 120 27.71 0.81 4.34
C SER A 120 28.50 1.50 3.23
N LEU A 121 28.67 0.83 2.08
CA LEU A 121 29.49 1.31 0.98
C LEU A 121 28.84 2.50 0.27
N SER A 122 29.70 3.38 -0.25
CA SER A 122 29.30 4.43 -1.17
C SER A 122 28.70 3.86 -2.47
N MET A 123 27.79 4.60 -3.09
CA MET A 123 27.37 4.35 -4.47
C MET A 123 28.50 4.55 -5.46
N ASP A 124 29.50 5.37 -5.12
CA ASP A 124 30.60 5.73 -6.01
C ASP A 124 31.82 4.80 -5.85
N VAL A 125 31.67 3.65 -5.17
CA VAL A 125 32.74 2.66 -5.00
C VAL A 125 33.12 2.08 -6.36
N THR A 126 34.41 2.15 -6.72
CA THR A 126 34.91 1.56 -7.97
C THR A 126 35.09 0.04 -7.84
N PRO A 127 35.15 -0.72 -8.97
CA PRO A 127 35.43 -2.15 -8.93
C PRO A 127 36.74 -2.52 -8.20
N GLU A 128 37.78 -1.68 -8.32
CA GLU A 128 39.06 -1.87 -7.64
C GLU A 128 38.95 -1.63 -6.14
N GLU A 129 38.23 -0.58 -5.72
CA GLU A 129 37.92 -0.31 -4.32
C GLU A 129 37.10 -1.47 -3.71
N LEU A 130 36.08 -1.94 -4.43
CA LEU A 130 35.23 -3.05 -4.00
C LEU A 130 36.03 -4.36 -3.85
N LYS A 131 36.90 -4.66 -4.82
CA LYS A 131 37.79 -5.83 -4.75
C LYS A 131 38.72 -5.75 -3.56
N ARG A 132 39.31 -4.59 -3.29
CA ARG A 132 40.17 -4.40 -2.11
C ARG A 132 39.39 -4.59 -0.82
N TRP A 133 38.18 -4.05 -0.74
CA TRP A 133 37.31 -4.20 0.41
C TRP A 133 36.92 -5.67 0.65
N SER A 134 36.57 -6.43 -0.40
CA SER A 134 36.23 -7.86 -0.26
C SER A 134 37.44 -8.71 0.15
N GLU A 135 38.65 -8.30 -0.22
CA GLU A 135 39.92 -8.85 0.26
C GLU A 135 40.33 -8.33 1.65
N GLN A 136 39.46 -7.59 2.35
CA GLN A 136 39.70 -6.99 3.68
C GLN A 136 40.91 -6.04 3.72
N LYS A 137 41.27 -5.45 2.58
CA LYS A 137 42.33 -4.44 2.49
C LYS A 137 41.76 -3.06 2.81
N PRO A 138 42.54 -2.18 3.46
CA PRO A 138 42.08 -0.83 3.76
C PRO A 138 41.82 -0.04 2.46
N VAL A 139 40.66 0.62 2.41
CA VAL A 139 40.27 1.56 1.35
C VAL A 139 39.82 2.85 2.05
N ALA A 140 40.51 3.95 1.78
CA ALA A 140 40.17 5.23 2.38
C ALA A 140 38.81 5.71 1.84
N ASN A 141 37.96 6.24 2.72
CA ASN A 141 36.68 6.86 2.36
C ASN A 141 35.74 5.96 1.54
N ILE A 142 35.73 4.66 1.77
CA ILE A 142 34.86 3.73 1.03
C ILE A 142 33.37 3.89 1.42
N GLU A 143 33.10 4.42 2.61
CA GLU A 143 31.75 4.68 3.13
C GLU A 143 31.32 6.16 2.96
N ARG A 144 31.91 6.86 1.98
CA ARG A 144 31.52 8.25 1.65
C ARG A 144 30.07 8.33 1.17
N GLU A 145 29.37 9.42 1.49
CA GLU A 145 28.03 9.64 0.95
C GLU A 145 28.05 9.95 -0.56
N PRO A 146 27.01 9.56 -1.32
CA PRO A 146 25.83 8.84 -0.86
C PRO A 146 26.12 7.34 -0.63
N ARG A 147 25.77 6.83 0.56
CA ARG A 147 25.85 5.39 0.86
C ARG A 147 24.61 4.65 0.37
N ARG A 148 24.78 3.36 0.07
CA ARG A 148 23.68 2.46 -0.31
C ARG A 148 22.58 2.44 0.74
N ILE A 149 22.94 2.34 2.03
CA ILE A 149 22.00 2.41 3.16
C ILE A 149 21.23 3.73 3.21
N THR A 150 21.88 4.86 2.92
CA THR A 150 21.25 6.18 2.91
C THR A 150 20.17 6.24 1.83
N LEU A 151 20.46 5.72 0.64
CA LEU A 151 19.51 5.65 -0.47
C LEU A 151 18.37 4.65 -0.22
N ALA A 152 18.68 3.50 0.39
CA ALA A 152 17.69 2.50 0.75
C ALA A 152 16.69 3.02 1.80
N ARG A 153 17.17 3.69 2.85
CA ARG A 153 16.32 4.35 3.86
C ARG A 153 15.43 5.42 3.23
N SER A 154 16.00 6.28 2.39
CA SER A 154 15.25 7.32 1.66
C SER A 154 14.13 6.70 0.81
N SER A 155 14.45 5.64 0.06
CA SER A 155 13.49 4.93 -0.79
C SER A 155 12.37 4.28 0.02
N ALA A 156 12.74 3.57 1.09
CA ALA A 156 11.77 2.95 2.01
C ALA A 156 10.82 3.99 2.60
N ASN A 157 11.36 5.11 3.08
CA ASN A 157 10.60 6.19 3.69
C ASN A 157 9.61 6.83 2.70
N GLN A 158 10.03 7.07 1.45
CA GLN A 158 9.14 7.59 0.39
C GLN A 158 8.02 6.63 0.06
N ILE A 159 8.32 5.33 -0.03
CA ILE A 159 7.33 4.29 -0.30
C ILE A 159 6.32 4.22 0.86
N ILE A 160 6.80 4.18 2.11
CA ILE A 160 5.94 4.17 3.31
C ILE A 160 5.02 5.39 3.36
N ASP A 161 5.50 6.56 2.94
CA ASP A 161 4.69 7.78 2.90
C ASP A 161 3.60 7.70 1.83
N SER A 162 3.85 7.00 0.71
CA SER A 162 2.89 6.83 -0.39
C SER A 162 1.79 5.79 -0.14
N LEU A 163 2.03 4.82 0.74
CA LEU A 163 1.08 3.73 0.95
C LEU A 163 -0.26 4.22 1.57
N PRO A 164 -1.41 3.67 1.16
CA PRO A 164 -2.71 3.95 1.78
C PRO A 164 -2.75 3.75 3.30
N LYS A 165 -3.56 4.57 3.99
CA LYS A 165 -3.61 4.60 5.46
C LYS A 165 -4.22 3.34 6.11
N ASP A 166 -4.96 2.54 5.35
CA ASP A 166 -5.56 1.27 5.75
C ASP A 166 -4.57 0.10 5.78
N MET A 167 -3.35 0.28 5.23
CA MET A 167 -2.32 -0.75 5.18
C MET A 167 -1.39 -0.66 6.39
N ASN A 168 -1.38 -1.73 7.19
CA ASN A 168 -0.39 -1.93 8.24
C ASN A 168 0.88 -2.54 7.63
N ILE A 169 2.04 -2.12 8.12
CA ILE A 169 3.34 -2.48 7.55
C ILE A 169 4.18 -3.17 8.61
N SER A 170 4.65 -4.38 8.34
CA SER A 170 5.68 -5.03 9.18
C SER A 170 7.05 -4.84 8.58
N LEU A 171 8.09 -4.81 9.42
CA LEU A 171 9.48 -4.69 8.99
C LEU A 171 10.23 -5.98 9.32
N ILE A 172 11.06 -6.42 8.38
CA ILE A 172 12.07 -7.44 8.56
C ILE A 172 13.42 -6.83 8.23
N ALA A 173 14.39 -6.90 9.14
CA ALA A 173 15.77 -6.51 8.86
C ALA A 173 16.66 -7.76 8.76
N ALA A 174 17.35 -7.90 7.64
CA ALA A 174 18.30 -8.99 7.39
C ALA A 174 19.73 -8.53 7.75
N GLU A 175 20.06 -8.60 9.04
CA GLU A 175 21.35 -8.13 9.59
C GLU A 175 22.48 -9.16 9.41
N SER A 176 22.18 -10.46 9.51
CA SER A 176 23.18 -11.51 9.28
C SER A 176 22.53 -12.86 9.00
N CYS A 177 23.35 -13.84 8.58
CA CYS A 177 22.92 -15.22 8.34
C CYS A 177 22.26 -15.93 9.55
N ASN A 178 22.41 -15.38 10.74
CA ASN A 178 21.85 -15.91 11.98
C ASN A 178 20.97 -14.88 12.71
N ARG A 179 20.72 -13.72 12.09
CA ARG A 179 19.95 -12.63 12.68
C ARG A 179 19.11 -11.94 11.62
N VAL A 180 17.89 -12.45 11.49
CA VAL A 180 16.81 -11.78 10.77
C VAL A 180 15.73 -11.41 11.77
N THR A 181 15.59 -10.12 12.05
CA THR A 181 14.66 -9.57 13.04
C THR A 181 13.35 -9.19 12.38
N THR A 182 12.25 -9.26 13.13
CA THR A 182 10.90 -8.95 12.63
C THR A 182 10.18 -8.07 13.63
N THR A 183 9.39 -7.11 13.14
CA THR A 183 8.52 -6.28 13.98
C THR A 183 7.06 -6.75 13.90
N PRO A 184 6.22 -6.39 14.89
CA PRO A 184 4.78 -6.40 14.66
C PRO A 184 4.39 -5.40 13.56
N PRO A 185 3.16 -5.50 13.00
CA PRO A 185 2.67 -4.54 12.03
C PRO A 185 2.47 -3.16 12.64
N PHE A 186 3.00 -2.13 11.98
CA PHE A 186 2.79 -0.72 12.31
C PHE A 186 1.55 -0.21 11.57
N PRO A 187 0.53 0.29 12.28
CA PRO A 187 -0.58 1.02 11.66
C PRO A 187 -0.13 2.38 11.15
N TRP A 188 -0.96 3.04 10.33
CA TRP A 188 -0.67 4.38 9.80
C TRP A 188 -0.23 5.38 10.87
N ALA A 189 -0.88 5.37 12.03
CA ALA A 189 -0.56 6.27 13.15
C ALA A 189 0.86 6.07 13.71
N GLN A 190 1.50 4.92 13.43
CA GLN A 190 2.83 4.57 13.89
C GLN A 190 3.87 4.55 12.76
N ARG A 191 3.57 5.10 11.57
CA ARG A 191 4.55 5.19 10.47
C ARG A 191 5.80 5.94 10.86
N ALA A 192 5.72 6.96 11.71
CA ALA A 192 6.90 7.65 12.22
C ALA A 192 7.84 6.70 13.00
N ALA A 193 7.28 5.78 13.79
CA ALA A 193 8.06 4.79 14.53
C ALA A 193 8.67 3.72 13.61
N LEU A 194 7.93 3.30 12.57
CA LEU A 194 8.46 2.42 11.53
C LEU A 194 9.65 3.06 10.81
N LYS A 195 9.53 4.32 10.38
CA LYS A 195 10.60 5.08 9.71
C LYS A 195 11.82 5.22 10.61
N ALA A 196 11.61 5.57 11.89
CA ALA A 196 12.69 5.60 12.88
C ALA A 196 13.36 4.22 13.07
N SER A 197 12.61 3.13 12.99
CA SER A 197 13.17 1.76 13.05
C SER A 197 14.05 1.46 11.84
N ILE A 198 13.64 1.88 10.63
CA ILE A 198 14.42 1.75 9.40
C ILE A 198 15.68 2.62 9.45
N ASP A 199 15.55 3.85 9.94
CA ASP A 199 16.67 4.80 10.04
C ASP A 199 17.72 4.34 11.07
N ALA A 200 17.35 3.48 12.01
CA ALA A 200 18.24 2.89 13.01
C ALA A 200 18.93 1.59 12.57
N ILE A 201 18.63 1.04 11.38
CA ILE A 201 19.23 -0.20 10.88
C ILE A 201 20.70 0.03 10.51
N GLU A 202 21.63 -0.59 11.22
CA GLU A 202 23.06 -0.49 10.90
C GLU A 202 23.50 -1.58 9.91
N PRO A 203 24.26 -1.22 8.84
CA PRO A 203 24.86 -2.20 7.93
C PRO A 203 25.87 -3.10 8.62
N VAL A 204 25.57 -4.38 8.74
CA VAL A 204 26.43 -5.39 9.37
C VAL A 204 26.34 -6.72 8.64
N GLY A 205 27.37 -7.55 8.77
CA GLY A 205 27.26 -8.96 8.38
C GLY A 205 27.00 -9.21 6.89
N LYS A 206 26.12 -10.17 6.63
CA LYS A 206 25.86 -10.80 5.31
C LYS A 206 24.37 -10.78 5.02
N THR A 207 24.02 -10.89 3.74
CA THR A 207 22.66 -10.83 3.23
C THR A 207 21.96 -12.19 3.31
N ALA A 208 20.91 -12.30 4.15
CA ALA A 208 20.07 -13.48 4.35
C ALA A 208 18.67 -13.34 3.71
N LEU A 209 18.61 -13.11 2.40
CA LEU A 209 17.37 -12.89 1.63
C LEU A 209 16.40 -14.07 1.70
N ALA A 210 16.87 -15.29 1.52
CA ALA A 210 16.05 -16.50 1.50
C ALA A 210 15.36 -16.73 2.86
N GLU A 211 16.07 -16.49 3.97
CA GLU A 211 15.48 -16.57 5.31
C GLU A 211 14.47 -15.44 5.53
N ALA A 212 14.82 -14.21 5.13
CA ALA A 212 13.93 -13.05 5.27
C ALA A 212 12.63 -13.21 4.48
N LEU A 213 12.70 -13.70 3.23
CA LEU A 213 11.54 -14.02 2.40
C LEU A 213 10.69 -15.12 3.04
N THR A 214 11.32 -16.17 3.57
CA THR A 214 10.62 -17.26 4.27
C THR A 214 9.87 -16.73 5.50
N LYS A 215 10.49 -15.82 6.27
CA LYS A 215 9.86 -15.17 7.42
C LYS A 215 8.69 -14.27 6.99
N ALA A 216 8.89 -13.43 5.97
CA ALA A 216 7.84 -12.56 5.43
C ALA A 216 6.63 -13.36 4.95
N GLY A 217 6.85 -14.46 4.23
CA GLY A 217 5.79 -15.36 3.78
C GLY A 217 4.96 -15.95 4.93
N LYS A 218 5.55 -16.19 6.10
CA LYS A 218 4.83 -16.66 7.29
C LYS A 218 4.02 -15.56 7.99
N MET A 219 4.36 -14.29 7.79
CA MET A 219 3.68 -13.15 8.39
C MET A 219 2.42 -12.72 7.65
N VAL A 220 2.27 -13.16 6.40
CA VAL A 220 1.15 -12.78 5.52
C VAL A 220 0.31 -13.99 5.16
N ASP A 221 -0.97 -13.78 4.88
CA ASP A 221 -1.88 -14.80 4.37
C ASP A 221 -1.56 -15.11 2.90
N GLY A 222 -1.69 -14.12 2.00
CA GLY A 222 -1.36 -14.25 0.58
C GLY A 222 -2.20 -15.28 -0.20
N VAL A 223 -3.29 -15.80 0.39
CA VAL A 223 -4.18 -16.82 -0.22
C VAL A 223 -5.60 -16.27 -0.35
N LYS A 224 -6.19 -15.83 0.76
CA LYS A 224 -7.51 -15.21 0.88
C LYS A 224 -7.43 -13.69 0.94
N ARG A 225 -6.26 -13.14 1.26
CA ARG A 225 -5.97 -11.72 1.36
C ARG A 225 -4.74 -11.39 0.54
N ASP A 226 -4.77 -10.27 -0.18
CA ASP A 226 -3.60 -9.80 -0.93
C ASP A 226 -2.44 -9.53 0.02
N ALA A 227 -1.24 -9.87 -0.43
CA ALA A 227 -0.03 -9.66 0.33
C ALA A 227 1.05 -9.09 -0.58
N ILE A 228 1.79 -8.13 -0.05
CA ILE A 228 2.84 -7.41 -0.75
C ILE A 228 4.09 -7.47 0.12
N ILE A 229 5.14 -8.06 -0.42
CA ILE A 229 6.48 -7.96 0.17
C ILE A 229 7.26 -6.93 -0.64
N LEU A 230 7.85 -5.95 0.04
CA LEU A 230 8.80 -5.02 -0.55
C LEU A 230 10.20 -5.40 -0.07
N LEU A 231 11.02 -5.94 -0.96
CA LEU A 231 12.42 -6.21 -0.69
C LEU A 231 13.27 -5.02 -1.11
N ILE A 232 14.13 -4.53 -0.22
CA ILE A 232 15.11 -3.49 -0.50
C ILE A 232 16.49 -4.08 -0.29
N THR A 233 17.32 -4.15 -1.34
CA THR A 233 18.63 -4.82 -1.30
C THR A 233 19.61 -4.18 -2.29
N ASP A 234 20.91 -4.26 -1.97
CA ASP A 234 22.00 -3.82 -2.84
C ASP A 234 22.73 -4.96 -3.56
N GLY A 235 22.31 -6.22 -3.36
CA GLY A 235 23.03 -7.35 -3.94
C GLY A 235 22.41 -8.73 -3.67
N ASP A 236 23.21 -9.75 -3.98
CA ASP A 236 22.79 -11.14 -3.91
C ASP A 236 22.82 -11.72 -2.48
N GLU A 237 22.12 -12.84 -2.32
CA GLU A 237 22.20 -13.70 -1.15
C GLU A 237 23.64 -14.17 -0.88
N THR A 238 24.13 -14.00 0.35
CA THR A 238 25.51 -14.39 0.74
C THR A 238 25.57 -15.35 1.93
N CYS A 239 24.42 -15.84 2.40
CA CYS A 239 24.30 -16.84 3.46
C CYS A 239 24.02 -18.27 2.95
N GLY A 240 24.03 -18.48 1.62
CA GLY A 240 23.94 -19.79 0.99
C GLY A 240 22.51 -20.28 0.74
N GLY A 241 21.51 -19.42 0.90
CA GLY A 241 20.13 -19.71 0.49
C GLY A 241 19.91 -19.54 -1.01
N ASP A 242 18.69 -19.86 -1.46
CA ASP A 242 18.20 -19.55 -2.80
C ASP A 242 16.92 -18.70 -2.70
N PRO A 243 17.04 -17.36 -2.77
CA PRO A 243 15.87 -16.48 -2.65
C PRO A 243 14.91 -16.63 -3.84
N CYS A 244 15.39 -17.02 -5.03
CA CYS A 244 14.56 -17.24 -6.20
C CYS A 244 13.65 -18.46 -6.02
N ALA A 245 14.20 -19.57 -5.52
CA ALA A 245 13.45 -20.78 -5.20
C ALA A 245 12.45 -20.53 -4.07
N VAL A 246 12.83 -19.76 -3.04
CA VAL A 246 11.90 -19.35 -1.98
C VAL A 246 10.75 -18.52 -2.55
N ALA A 247 11.03 -17.54 -3.43
CA ALA A 247 10.00 -16.72 -4.06
C ALA A 247 9.02 -17.57 -4.88
N GLN A 248 9.53 -18.54 -5.65
CA GLN A 248 8.71 -19.46 -6.44
C GLN A 248 7.81 -20.32 -5.54
N ALA A 249 8.37 -20.90 -4.46
CA ALA A 249 7.61 -21.70 -3.50
C ALA A 249 6.53 -20.86 -2.79
N LEU A 250 6.87 -19.61 -2.42
CA LEU A 250 5.92 -18.67 -1.84
C LEU A 250 4.78 -18.36 -2.80
N LYS A 251 5.05 -18.08 -4.09
CA LYS A 251 3.99 -17.82 -5.07
C LYS A 251 3.05 -19.01 -5.26
N GLN A 252 3.60 -20.23 -5.30
CA GLN A 252 2.80 -21.46 -5.39
C GLN A 252 1.90 -21.65 -4.17
N ALA A 253 2.43 -21.41 -2.97
CA ALA A 253 1.66 -21.54 -1.73
C ALA A 253 0.67 -20.38 -1.51
N LYS A 254 0.97 -19.20 -2.04
CA LYS A 254 0.27 -17.94 -1.81
C LYS A 254 0.01 -17.22 -3.14
N PRO A 255 -1.03 -17.62 -3.89
CA PRO A 255 -1.29 -17.10 -5.23
C PRO A 255 -1.50 -15.58 -5.29
N ARG A 256 -2.00 -14.96 -4.21
CA ARG A 256 -2.25 -13.52 -4.09
C ARG A 256 -1.07 -12.74 -3.50
N LEU A 257 0.07 -13.40 -3.24
CA LEU A 257 1.30 -12.75 -2.84
C LEU A 257 2.06 -12.23 -4.07
N GLN A 258 2.51 -10.98 -3.99
CA GLN A 258 3.47 -10.37 -4.90
C GLN A 258 4.69 -9.87 -4.12
N ILE A 259 5.87 -10.00 -4.71
CA ILE A 259 7.11 -9.50 -4.12
C ILE A 259 7.71 -8.47 -5.07
N ASN A 260 7.87 -7.25 -4.60
CA ASN A 260 8.49 -6.15 -5.33
C ASN A 260 9.90 -5.93 -4.81
N VAL A 261 10.83 -5.59 -5.69
CA VAL A 261 12.26 -5.43 -5.35
C VAL A 261 12.70 -4.00 -5.64
N VAL A 262 13.33 -3.35 -4.67
CA VAL A 262 14.09 -2.10 -4.85
C VAL A 262 15.56 -2.48 -4.90
N ASP A 263 16.09 -2.54 -6.12
CA ASP A 263 17.50 -2.82 -6.39
C ASP A 263 18.30 -1.51 -6.29
N ILE A 264 19.08 -1.40 -5.22
CA ILE A 264 19.84 -0.18 -4.91
C ILE A 264 20.96 0.03 -5.94
N MET A 265 21.57 -1.05 -6.42
CA MET A 265 22.73 -1.00 -7.30
C MET A 265 22.39 -1.15 -8.79
N ASN A 266 21.11 -1.38 -9.12
CA ASN A 266 20.69 -1.76 -10.47
C ASN A 266 21.53 -2.93 -11.01
N SER A 267 21.87 -3.86 -10.12
CA SER A 267 22.72 -5.02 -10.39
C SER A 267 21.96 -6.17 -11.05
N GLY A 268 20.63 -6.15 -10.93
CA GLY A 268 19.75 -7.26 -11.28
C GLY A 268 19.64 -8.34 -10.19
N ALA A 269 20.35 -8.17 -9.07
CA ALA A 269 20.26 -9.06 -7.93
C ALA A 269 18.82 -9.07 -7.39
N GLY A 270 18.28 -10.27 -7.18
CA GLY A 270 16.91 -10.45 -6.72
C GLY A 270 15.81 -10.24 -7.77
N ASN A 271 16.11 -9.94 -9.04
CA ASN A 271 15.09 -9.78 -10.10
C ASN A 271 14.22 -11.03 -10.31
N CYS A 272 14.80 -12.22 -10.07
CA CYS A 272 14.08 -13.49 -10.08
C CYS A 272 12.94 -13.50 -9.04
N ILE A 273 13.09 -12.83 -7.91
CA ILE A 273 12.13 -12.80 -6.80
C ILE A 273 10.84 -12.11 -7.26
N ALA A 274 11.00 -10.95 -7.91
CA ALA A 274 9.89 -10.21 -8.46
C ALA A 274 9.20 -10.98 -9.60
N SER A 275 9.97 -11.43 -10.59
CA SER A 275 9.42 -12.16 -11.74
C SER A 275 8.71 -13.47 -11.35
N ASN A 276 9.25 -14.24 -10.41
CA ASN A 276 8.64 -15.49 -9.93
C ASN A 276 7.32 -15.27 -9.16
N THR A 277 7.04 -14.05 -8.70
CA THR A 277 5.86 -13.74 -7.90
C THR A 277 4.87 -12.82 -8.62
N GLY A 278 5.22 -12.37 -9.82
CA GLY A 278 4.44 -11.40 -10.60
C GLY A 278 4.54 -9.96 -10.06
N GLY A 279 5.59 -9.65 -9.30
CA GLY A 279 5.90 -8.29 -8.87
C GLY A 279 6.86 -7.57 -9.83
N SER A 280 7.37 -6.42 -9.41
CA SER A 280 8.20 -5.54 -10.23
C SER A 280 9.53 -5.17 -9.54
N VAL A 281 10.50 -4.76 -10.36
CA VAL A 281 11.81 -4.30 -9.91
C VAL A 281 11.91 -2.79 -10.11
N PHE A 282 12.43 -2.11 -9.11
CA PHE A 282 12.55 -0.65 -9.05
C PHE A 282 13.99 -0.28 -8.71
N THR A 283 14.47 0.83 -9.24
CA THR A 283 15.76 1.42 -8.85
C THR A 283 15.52 2.65 -7.98
N VAL A 284 16.52 3.06 -7.20
CA VAL A 284 16.41 4.19 -6.24
C VAL A 284 15.91 5.48 -6.89
N ASN A 285 16.26 5.72 -8.15
CA ASN A 285 15.87 6.93 -8.87
C ASN A 285 14.41 6.88 -9.38
N ASN A 286 13.74 5.75 -9.23
CA ASN A 286 12.44 5.50 -9.81
C ASN A 286 11.38 5.04 -8.77
N THR A 287 11.59 5.38 -7.50
CA THR A 287 10.62 5.12 -6.41
C THR A 287 9.28 5.82 -6.63
N LYS A 288 9.23 6.90 -7.43
CA LYS A 288 7.96 7.52 -7.84
C LYS A 288 7.13 6.61 -8.75
N GLU A 289 7.77 5.82 -9.61
CA GLU A 289 7.08 4.81 -10.41
C GLU A 289 6.51 3.71 -9.51
N PHE A 290 7.24 3.28 -8.47
CA PHE A 290 6.69 2.38 -7.45
C PHE A 290 5.40 2.94 -6.85
N SER A 291 5.43 4.18 -6.35
CA SER A 291 4.25 4.80 -5.75
C SER A 291 3.10 4.89 -6.75
N SER A 292 3.38 5.21 -8.01
CA SER A 292 2.37 5.27 -9.07
C SER A 292 1.79 3.90 -9.42
N MET A 293 2.62 2.87 -9.53
CA MET A 293 2.19 1.51 -9.82
C MET A 293 1.42 0.91 -8.65
N MET A 294 1.89 1.16 -7.43
CA MET A 294 1.20 0.74 -6.22
C MET A 294 -0.15 1.42 -6.14
N ASN A 295 -0.23 2.75 -6.28
CA ASN A 295 -1.51 3.45 -6.32
C ASN A 295 -2.43 2.90 -7.41
N LYS A 296 -1.92 2.63 -8.62
CA LYS A 296 -2.71 2.02 -9.70
C LYS A 296 -3.20 0.60 -9.37
N ALA A 297 -2.34 -0.26 -8.82
CA ALA A 297 -2.70 -1.63 -8.42
C ALA A 297 -3.70 -1.64 -7.25
N LEU A 298 -3.70 -0.60 -6.43
CA LEU A 298 -4.65 -0.41 -5.34
C LEU A 298 -5.95 0.25 -5.82
N ASP A 299 -5.89 1.07 -6.86
CA ASP A 299 -7.04 1.71 -7.53
C ASP A 299 -7.79 0.73 -8.46
N GLU A 300 -7.10 -0.27 -9.04
CA GLU A 300 -7.69 -1.35 -9.85
C GLU A 300 -8.56 -2.32 -9.04
N TYR A 301 -8.78 -2.09 -7.73
CA TYR A 301 -9.80 -2.78 -6.94
C TYR A 301 -11.19 -2.13 -7.11
N ILE A 302 -11.55 -1.80 -8.35
CA ILE A 302 -12.93 -1.58 -8.78
C ILE A 302 -13.41 -2.94 -9.29
N PRO A 303 -14.43 -3.57 -8.68
CA PRO A 303 -14.98 -4.82 -9.22
C PRO A 303 -15.37 -4.61 -10.68
N GLU A 304 -14.88 -5.47 -11.58
CA GLU A 304 -15.41 -5.56 -12.94
C GLU A 304 -16.93 -5.84 -12.85
N GLY A 305 -17.76 -4.97 -13.45
CA GLY A 305 -19.22 -5.10 -13.44
C GLY A 305 -20.01 -3.90 -12.90
N CYS A 306 -19.37 -2.77 -12.63
CA CYS A 306 -20.08 -1.50 -12.50
C CYS A 306 -20.40 -0.92 -13.89
N GLU A 307 -21.39 -1.50 -14.56
CA GLU A 307 -22.13 -0.84 -15.65
C GLU A 307 -23.27 0.03 -15.09
#